data_AF-A0A818P1C2-F1
#
_entry.id   AF-A0A818P1C2-F1
#
_cell.length_a   1.000
_cell.length_b   1.000
_cell.length_c   1.000
_cell.angle_alpha   90.00
_cell.angle_beta   90.00
_cell.angle_gamma   90.00
#
_symmetry.space_group_name_H-M   'P 1'
#
loop_
_entity.id
_entity.type
_entity.pdbx_description
1 polymer ?
#
loop_
_entity_poly.entity_id
_entity_poly.type
_entity_poly.pdbx_seq_one_letter_code
_entity_poly.pdbx_strand_id
1 'polypeptide(L)'
;MQSTLQSNHTITETTKASDYKVLKQSSKFPPYSITFKRSPQDEQVTDRKLLELLLVEWKDKNNYVPDITGRFGHGKCLLIFANDETSFEELFNQQNWPTKINDLRADFCSLQQVKKLLDDGRITIDHMKNLVKQYHPPAKISKCMKCYSHHHSTNECTSQVQLCIRCSLDHPYNNNCQNEIKCINCGQDHYAGHSACPEVQQIRRQISQNQREKRTQLLINLEQDQQLHYNNNNQSFPQLPSTSIQQQQQQPQRYSSQPQTYASILQAQTQHQQQPHKNDRNHVYIENILTTFSNKIEYRLQQFEERLINQVIEVEKIVDNLKSTTCELETVIFETILPSIKAIQECSFVNTRSTSTREDLTRYKNEVTNLLTRKNNNNNNTKPNKSNTSDNRTKGVPKTIATKQTPSTLFNDSE
;
A
#
# COMPACT_ATOMS: atom_id res chain seq x y z
N MET A 1 -71.11 18.03 -0.22
CA MET A 1 -70.62 17.45 -1.48
C MET A 1 -69.20 16.98 -1.25
N GLN A 2 -69.06 15.71 -0.88
CA GLN A 2 -67.81 15.03 -0.58
C GLN A 2 -67.36 14.27 -1.83
N SER A 3 -66.08 14.36 -2.20
CA SER A 3 -65.46 13.43 -3.15
C SER A 3 -64.06 13.08 -2.65
N THR A 4 -63.99 11.95 -1.96
CA THR A 4 -62.76 11.30 -1.49
C THR A 4 -62.38 10.25 -2.52
N LEU A 5 -61.25 10.42 -3.21
CA LEU A 5 -60.66 9.40 -4.10
C LEU A 5 -59.66 8.58 -3.29
N GLN A 6 -60.06 7.36 -2.91
CA GLN A 6 -59.19 6.30 -2.44
C GLN A 6 -58.99 5.30 -3.59
N SER A 7 -57.78 5.16 -4.10
CA SER A 7 -57.40 4.11 -5.06
C SER A 7 -56.74 2.96 -4.31
N ASN A 8 -57.49 1.88 -4.10
CA ASN A 8 -56.97 0.58 -3.67
C ASN A 8 -56.53 -0.21 -4.91
N HIS A 9 -55.23 -0.42 -5.10
CA HIS A 9 -54.71 -1.41 -6.04
C HIS A 9 -54.28 -2.66 -5.27
N THR A 10 -55.12 -3.69 -5.35
CA THR A 10 -54.79 -5.07 -4.98
C THR A 10 -54.09 -5.72 -6.17
N ILE A 11 -52.81 -6.04 -6.03
CA ILE A 11 -52.06 -6.84 -7.01
C ILE A 11 -52.13 -8.29 -6.54
N THR A 12 -52.87 -9.12 -7.27
CA THR A 12 -52.88 -10.57 -7.13
C THR A 12 -51.73 -11.16 -7.96
N GLU A 13 -50.76 -11.78 -7.29
CA GLU A 13 -49.74 -12.63 -7.90
C GLU A 13 -50.36 -13.97 -8.34
N THR A 14 -50.44 -14.19 -9.64
CA THR A 14 -50.57 -15.53 -10.23
C THR A 14 -49.36 -15.77 -11.12
N THR A 15 -48.35 -16.43 -10.58
CA THR A 15 -47.17 -16.91 -11.31
C THR A 15 -47.54 -18.17 -12.10
N LYS A 16 -47.84 -17.99 -13.39
CA LYS A 16 -47.78 -19.07 -14.36
C LYS A 16 -46.34 -19.19 -14.86
N ALA A 17 -45.71 -20.34 -14.60
CA ALA A 17 -44.47 -20.74 -15.22
C ALA A 17 -44.70 -20.90 -16.73
N SER A 18 -44.29 -19.90 -17.51
CA SER A 18 -44.26 -19.98 -18.97
C SER A 18 -42.83 -20.24 -19.43
N ASP A 19 -42.69 -21.27 -20.24
CA ASP A 19 -41.47 -21.76 -20.88
C ASP A 19 -40.60 -20.66 -21.50
N TYR A 20 -39.48 -20.34 -20.86
CA TYR A 20 -38.39 -19.59 -21.50
C TYR A 20 -37.63 -20.54 -22.44
N LYS A 21 -37.99 -20.54 -23.73
CA LYS A 21 -37.08 -20.99 -24.79
C LYS A 21 -35.92 -20.00 -24.85
N VAL A 22 -34.81 -20.35 -24.19
CA VAL A 22 -33.52 -19.67 -24.36
C VAL A 22 -33.08 -19.86 -25.82
N LEU A 23 -33.28 -18.84 -26.64
CA LEU A 23 -32.69 -18.77 -27.97
C LEU A 23 -31.16 -18.75 -27.80
N LYS A 24 -30.49 -19.82 -28.23
CA LYS A 24 -29.02 -19.89 -28.30
C LYS A 24 -28.54 -18.87 -29.34
N GLN A 25 -28.34 -17.62 -28.92
CA GLN A 25 -27.54 -16.68 -29.69
C GLN A 25 -26.08 -17.16 -29.66
N SER A 26 -25.55 -17.53 -30.83
CA SER A 26 -24.12 -17.74 -30.99
C SER A 26 -23.40 -16.39 -30.82
N SER A 27 -22.42 -16.30 -29.92
CA SER A 27 -21.62 -15.08 -29.78
C SER A 27 -20.95 -14.76 -31.11
N LYS A 28 -20.91 -13.47 -31.48
CA LYS A 28 -20.22 -13.00 -32.69
C LYS A 28 -18.69 -13.09 -32.56
N PHE A 29 -18.20 -13.12 -31.32
CA PHE A 29 -16.78 -13.12 -31.00
C PHE A 29 -16.34 -14.45 -30.39
N PRO A 30 -15.09 -14.88 -30.61
CA PRO A 30 -14.52 -16.04 -29.93
C PRO A 30 -14.40 -15.77 -28.42
N PRO A 31 -14.51 -16.80 -27.55
CA PRO A 31 -14.34 -16.63 -26.12
C PRO A 31 -12.90 -16.34 -25.73
N TYR A 32 -12.72 -15.50 -24.70
CA TYR A 32 -11.48 -15.38 -23.95
C TYR A 32 -11.42 -16.43 -22.85
N SER A 33 -10.27 -17.09 -22.70
CA SER A 33 -10.06 -18.08 -21.65
C SER A 33 -9.17 -17.49 -20.55
N ILE A 34 -9.71 -17.34 -19.35
CA ILE A 34 -8.93 -17.04 -18.16
C ILE A 34 -8.60 -18.35 -17.46
N THR A 35 -7.31 -18.72 -17.43
CA THR A 35 -6.85 -19.90 -16.69
C THR A 35 -6.42 -19.51 -15.29
N PHE A 36 -7.09 -20.07 -14.29
CA PHE A 36 -6.72 -19.88 -12.90
C PHE A 36 -5.62 -20.87 -12.51
N LYS A 37 -4.65 -20.41 -11.71
CA LYS A 37 -3.59 -21.28 -11.16
C LYS A 37 -4.17 -22.42 -10.30
N ARG A 38 -5.36 -22.26 -9.73
CA ARG A 38 -6.12 -23.26 -8.95
C ARG A 38 -7.53 -23.47 -9.51
N SER A 39 -8.13 -24.63 -9.26
CA SER A 39 -9.42 -25.00 -9.88
C SER A 39 -10.56 -24.23 -9.22
N PRO A 40 -11.36 -23.45 -9.96
CA PRO A 40 -12.53 -22.77 -9.40
C PRO A 40 -13.69 -23.73 -9.05
N GLN A 41 -13.65 -24.96 -9.60
CA GLN A 41 -14.67 -25.99 -9.38
C GLN A 41 -14.66 -26.51 -7.92
N ASP A 42 -13.59 -26.26 -7.17
CA ASP A 42 -13.44 -26.70 -5.78
C ASP A 42 -14.05 -25.69 -4.77
N GLU A 43 -14.39 -24.46 -5.20
CA GLU A 43 -14.77 -23.33 -4.32
C GLU A 43 -16.29 -23.02 -4.27
N GLN A 44 -17.17 -23.83 -4.90
CA GLN A 44 -18.61 -23.54 -5.11
C GLN A 44 -18.92 -22.12 -5.64
N VAL A 45 -17.95 -21.44 -6.25
CA VAL A 45 -18.14 -20.11 -6.81
C VAL A 45 -18.88 -20.26 -8.13
N THR A 46 -20.15 -19.85 -8.15
CA THR A 46 -20.93 -19.80 -9.40
C THR A 46 -20.25 -18.88 -10.41
N ASP A 47 -20.34 -19.23 -11.70
CA ASP A 47 -19.80 -18.48 -12.84
C ASP A 47 -20.18 -17.00 -12.74
N ARG A 48 -21.43 -16.75 -12.32
CA ARG A 48 -21.99 -15.41 -12.10
C ARG A 48 -21.22 -14.63 -11.04
N LYS A 49 -20.87 -15.24 -9.90
CA LYS A 49 -20.23 -14.52 -8.80
C LYS A 49 -18.80 -14.12 -9.13
N LEU A 50 -18.07 -14.99 -9.83
CA LEU A 50 -16.72 -14.68 -10.29
C LEU A 50 -16.73 -13.59 -11.37
N LEU A 51 -17.71 -13.65 -12.28
CA LEU A 51 -17.90 -12.62 -13.29
C LEU A 51 -18.26 -11.26 -12.67
N GLU A 52 -19.13 -11.23 -11.67
CA GLU A 52 -19.46 -10.01 -10.91
C GLU A 52 -18.22 -9.40 -10.25
N LEU A 53 -17.36 -10.21 -9.63
CA LEU A 53 -16.11 -9.73 -9.02
C LEU A 53 -15.14 -9.16 -10.06
N LEU A 54 -14.98 -9.86 -11.20
CA LEU A 54 -14.15 -9.37 -12.30
C LEU A 54 -14.67 -8.04 -12.85
N LEU A 55 -15.99 -7.90 -13.04
CA LEU A 55 -16.62 -6.69 -13.54
C LEU A 55 -16.47 -5.50 -12.60
N VAL A 56 -16.55 -5.73 -11.27
CA VAL A 56 -16.34 -4.67 -10.27
C VAL A 56 -14.91 -4.14 -10.33
N GLU A 57 -13.92 -5.04 -10.28
CA GLU A 57 -12.51 -4.65 -10.36
C GLU A 57 -12.17 -4.00 -11.72
N TRP A 58 -12.79 -4.47 -12.81
CA TRP A 58 -12.64 -3.88 -14.14
C TRP A 58 -13.17 -2.44 -14.18
N LYS A 59 -14.37 -2.24 -13.61
CA LYS A 59 -15.01 -0.92 -13.53
C LYS A 59 -14.17 0.06 -12.75
N ASP A 60 -13.68 -0.35 -11.59
CA ASP A 60 -12.90 0.51 -10.71
C ASP A 60 -11.58 0.94 -11.36
N LYS A 61 -10.99 0.06 -12.18
CA LYS A 61 -9.72 0.33 -12.87
C LYS A 61 -9.89 1.17 -14.14
N ASN A 62 -10.90 0.84 -14.97
CA ASN A 62 -11.02 1.37 -16.33
C ASN A 62 -12.17 2.37 -16.50
N ASN A 63 -12.96 2.62 -15.44
CA ASN A 63 -14.19 3.42 -15.47
C ASN A 63 -15.19 2.95 -16.56
N TYR A 64 -15.14 1.67 -16.89
CA TYR A 64 -15.92 1.02 -17.94
C TYR A 64 -16.34 -0.38 -17.48
N VAL A 65 -17.58 -0.78 -17.77
CA VAL A 65 -18.09 -2.13 -17.47
C VAL A 65 -18.30 -2.84 -18.81
N PRO A 66 -17.46 -3.81 -19.17
CA PRO A 66 -17.65 -4.55 -20.41
C PRO A 66 -18.93 -5.38 -20.33
N ASP A 67 -19.71 -5.39 -21.42
CA ASP A 67 -20.88 -6.26 -21.56
C ASP A 67 -20.41 -7.67 -21.95
N ILE A 68 -20.24 -8.51 -20.93
CA ILE A 68 -19.68 -9.85 -21.05
C ILE A 68 -20.55 -10.88 -20.34
N THR A 69 -20.51 -12.09 -20.86
CA THR A 69 -21.03 -13.28 -20.18
C THR A 69 -19.91 -14.26 -19.91
N GLY A 70 -20.00 -15.00 -18.81
CA GLY A 70 -18.97 -15.95 -18.39
C GLY A 70 -19.56 -17.34 -18.21
N ARG A 71 -18.82 -18.37 -18.64
CA ARG A 71 -19.13 -19.76 -18.30
C ARG A 71 -17.84 -20.53 -17.99
N PHE A 72 -17.84 -21.42 -17.00
CA PHE A 72 -16.70 -22.31 -16.81
C PHE A 72 -16.58 -23.28 -17.99
N GLY A 73 -15.39 -23.33 -18.57
CA GLY A 73 -15.02 -24.32 -19.57
C GLY A 73 -14.58 -25.63 -18.93
N HIS A 74 -14.06 -26.54 -19.74
CA HIS A 74 -13.37 -27.72 -19.23
C HIS A 74 -12.06 -27.32 -18.55
N GLY A 75 -11.88 -27.73 -17.29
CA GLY A 75 -10.69 -27.46 -16.49
C GLY A 75 -10.78 -26.18 -15.67
N LYS A 76 -9.63 -25.58 -15.35
CA LYS A 76 -9.51 -24.40 -14.48
C LYS A 76 -9.73 -23.08 -15.25
N CYS A 77 -10.58 -23.07 -16.28
CA CYS A 77 -10.73 -21.92 -17.17
C CYS A 77 -12.14 -21.32 -17.13
N LEU A 78 -12.23 -20.00 -16.93
CA LEU A 78 -13.45 -19.23 -17.17
C LEU A 78 -13.42 -18.73 -18.61
N LEU A 79 -14.41 -19.13 -19.40
CA LEU A 79 -14.62 -18.63 -20.75
C LEU A 79 -15.50 -17.39 -20.68
N ILE A 80 -15.01 -16.28 -21.22
CA ILE A 80 -15.70 -14.99 -21.25
C ILE A 80 -16.07 -14.66 -22.70
N PHE A 81 -17.31 -14.28 -22.92
CA PHE A 81 -17.87 -13.92 -24.21
C PHE A 81 -18.24 -12.44 -24.16
N ALA A 82 -17.67 -11.64 -25.06
CA ALA A 82 -18.12 -10.27 -25.27
C ALA A 82 -19.42 -10.26 -26.08
N ASN A 83 -20.36 -9.41 -25.69
CA ASN A 83 -21.62 -9.20 -26.40
C ASN A 83 -21.50 -8.14 -27.50
N ASP A 84 -20.50 -7.26 -27.39
CA ASP A 84 -20.22 -6.17 -28.34
C ASP A 84 -18.71 -6.03 -28.65
N GLU A 85 -18.40 -5.28 -29.71
CA GLU A 85 -17.05 -5.06 -30.22
C GLU A 85 -16.18 -4.24 -29.25
N THR A 86 -16.75 -3.25 -28.57
CA THR A 86 -16.02 -2.43 -27.60
C THR A 86 -15.57 -3.26 -26.41
N SER A 87 -16.45 -4.09 -25.86
CA SER A 87 -16.15 -5.05 -24.80
C SER A 87 -15.11 -6.08 -25.24
N PHE A 88 -15.12 -6.50 -26.52
CA PHE A 88 -14.12 -7.40 -27.08
C PHE A 88 -12.72 -6.76 -27.13
N GLU A 89 -12.61 -5.54 -27.67
CA GLU A 89 -11.35 -4.79 -27.73
C GLU A 89 -10.76 -4.53 -26.33
N GLU A 90 -11.62 -4.20 -25.36
CA GLU A 90 -11.22 -3.98 -23.97
C GLU A 90 -10.65 -5.26 -23.34
N LEU A 91 -11.24 -6.43 -23.59
CA LEU A 91 -10.74 -7.72 -23.11
C LEU A 91 -9.36 -8.07 -23.68
N PHE A 92 -9.00 -7.57 -24.88
CA PHE A 92 -7.69 -7.80 -25.50
C PHE A 92 -6.55 -7.08 -24.79
N ASN A 93 -6.84 -5.97 -24.11
CA ASN A 93 -5.81 -5.19 -23.43
C ASN A 93 -5.42 -5.85 -22.10
N GLN A 94 -4.27 -6.55 -22.10
CA GLN A 94 -3.73 -7.22 -20.91
C GLN A 94 -3.55 -6.29 -19.70
N GLN A 95 -3.33 -4.99 -19.94
CA GLN A 95 -3.18 -4.02 -18.87
C GLN A 95 -4.48 -3.74 -18.13
N ASN A 96 -5.64 -4.03 -18.73
CA ASN A 96 -6.96 -3.75 -18.14
C ASN A 96 -7.40 -4.84 -17.17
N TRP A 97 -6.77 -6.03 -17.23
CA TRP A 97 -7.08 -7.14 -16.34
C TRP A 97 -6.63 -6.87 -14.88
N PRO A 98 -7.43 -7.26 -13.89
CA PRO A 98 -7.00 -7.21 -12.49
C PRO A 98 -5.88 -8.22 -12.25
N THR A 99 -4.74 -7.74 -11.74
CA THR A 99 -3.56 -8.58 -11.42
C THR A 99 -3.68 -9.26 -10.06
N LYS A 100 -4.60 -8.80 -9.22
CA LYS A 100 -4.96 -9.36 -7.92
C LYS A 100 -6.48 -9.24 -7.78
N ILE A 101 -7.15 -10.34 -7.46
CA ILE A 101 -8.52 -10.28 -6.94
C ILE A 101 -8.34 -10.01 -5.45
N ASN A 102 -8.74 -8.82 -4.98
CA ASN A 102 -8.48 -8.39 -3.61
C ASN A 102 -9.29 -9.21 -2.58
N ASP A 103 -8.84 -9.11 -1.33
CA ASP A 103 -9.33 -9.77 -0.12
C ASP A 103 -10.83 -10.16 -0.16
N LEU A 104 -11.09 -11.46 -0.01
CA LEU A 104 -12.43 -12.00 0.18
C LEU A 104 -13.03 -11.43 1.48
N ARG A 105 -14.08 -10.60 1.33
CA ARG A 105 -14.90 -10.17 2.46
C ARG A 105 -15.96 -11.24 2.75
N ALA A 106 -15.83 -11.90 3.89
CA ALA A 106 -16.87 -12.76 4.45
C ALA A 106 -17.65 -11.99 5.53
N ASP A 107 -18.95 -11.82 5.33
CA ASP A 107 -19.84 -11.30 6.35
C ASP A 107 -20.41 -12.48 7.16
N PHE A 108 -20.30 -12.42 8.50
CA PHE A 108 -20.77 -13.47 9.40
C PHE A 108 -21.99 -12.99 10.20
N CYS A 109 -22.98 -13.86 10.39
CA CYS A 109 -24.21 -13.52 11.11
C CYS A 109 -24.06 -13.54 12.64
N SER A 110 -22.97 -14.06 13.19
CA SER A 110 -22.77 -14.24 14.64
C SER A 110 -21.40 -13.76 15.11
N LEU A 111 -21.40 -12.91 16.14
CA LEU A 111 -20.18 -12.47 16.84
C LEU A 111 -19.37 -13.63 17.41
N GLN A 112 -20.01 -14.71 17.85
CA GLN A 112 -19.32 -15.89 18.37
C GLN A 112 -18.52 -16.62 17.28
N GLN A 113 -19.06 -16.72 16.07
CA GLN A 113 -18.37 -17.31 14.92
C GLN A 113 -17.15 -16.47 14.52
N VAL A 114 -17.29 -15.14 14.50
CA VAL A 114 -16.18 -14.22 14.24
C VAL A 114 -15.09 -14.37 15.29
N LYS A 115 -15.46 -14.41 16.58
CA LYS A 115 -14.49 -14.57 17.67
C LYS A 115 -13.73 -15.88 17.55
N LYS A 116 -14.43 -16.99 17.32
CA LYS A 116 -13.81 -18.31 17.10
C LYS A 116 -12.83 -18.28 15.92
N LEU A 117 -13.21 -17.69 14.79
CA LEU A 117 -12.32 -17.58 13.62
C LEU A 117 -11.10 -16.69 13.86
N LEU A 118 -11.24 -15.63 14.65
CA LEU A 118 -10.13 -14.77 15.05
C LEU A 118 -9.19 -15.48 16.02
N ASP A 119 -9.73 -16.26 16.96
CA ASP A 119 -8.97 -17.06 17.93
C ASP A 119 -8.22 -18.21 17.23
N ASP A 120 -8.87 -18.86 16.24
CA ASP A 120 -8.23 -19.88 15.39
C ASP A 120 -7.11 -19.27 14.52
N GLY A 121 -7.16 -17.97 14.24
CA GLY A 121 -6.18 -17.18 13.48
C GLY A 121 -6.03 -17.59 12.01
N ARG A 122 -6.74 -18.65 11.60
CA ARG A 122 -6.75 -19.22 10.27
C ARG A 122 -8.14 -19.71 9.94
N ILE A 123 -8.55 -19.48 8.71
CA ILE A 123 -9.75 -20.07 8.14
C ILE A 123 -9.32 -21.01 7.03
N THR A 124 -9.85 -22.22 7.08
CA THR A 124 -9.73 -23.15 5.98
C THR A 124 -10.90 -22.87 5.04
N ILE A 125 -10.59 -22.29 3.88
CA ILE A 125 -11.52 -22.20 2.76
C ILE A 125 -11.03 -23.27 1.78
N ASP A 126 -11.77 -24.36 1.69
CA ASP A 126 -11.43 -25.60 0.97
C ASP A 126 -10.12 -26.24 1.42
N HIS A 127 -9.07 -26.16 0.62
CA HIS A 127 -7.73 -26.69 0.94
C HIS A 127 -6.72 -25.59 1.29
N MET A 128 -7.17 -24.34 1.40
CA MET A 128 -6.31 -23.20 1.70
C MET A 128 -6.49 -22.75 3.15
N LYS A 129 -5.40 -22.79 3.92
CA LYS A 129 -5.33 -22.16 5.23
C LYS A 129 -4.97 -20.68 5.05
N ASN A 130 -5.97 -19.81 5.09
CA ASN A 130 -5.79 -18.37 5.00
C ASN A 130 -5.66 -17.77 6.40
N LEU A 131 -4.76 -16.79 6.55
CA LEU A 131 -4.64 -16.05 7.80
C LEU A 131 -5.87 -15.15 7.98
N VAL A 132 -6.58 -15.32 9.09
CA VAL A 132 -7.68 -14.43 9.45
C VAL A 132 -7.10 -13.30 10.27
N LYS A 133 -7.43 -12.07 9.87
CA LYS A 133 -7.15 -10.88 10.67
C LYS A 133 -8.45 -10.15 10.89
N GLN A 134 -8.60 -9.56 12.07
CA GLN A 134 -9.72 -8.68 12.33
C GLN A 134 -9.68 -7.52 11.34
N TYR A 135 -10.75 -7.37 10.56
CA TYR A 135 -10.90 -6.20 9.71
C TYR A 135 -11.14 -4.99 10.62
N HIS A 136 -10.20 -4.05 10.60
CA HIS A 136 -10.36 -2.76 11.23
C HIS A 136 -10.73 -1.78 10.12
N PRO A 137 -12.01 -1.36 10.02
CA PRO A 137 -12.40 -0.39 9.01
C PRO A 137 -11.53 0.86 9.15
N PRO A 138 -11.16 1.52 8.03
CA PRO A 138 -10.41 2.76 8.08
C PRO A 138 -11.11 3.73 9.03
N ALA A 139 -10.32 4.38 9.90
CA ALA A 139 -10.86 5.33 10.85
C ALA A 139 -11.73 6.37 10.13
N LYS A 140 -13.02 6.39 10.47
CA LYS A 140 -13.96 7.33 9.88
C LYS A 140 -13.62 8.73 10.40
N ILE A 141 -13.18 9.60 9.51
CA ILE A 141 -12.97 11.00 9.85
C ILE A 141 -14.35 11.66 9.94
N SER A 142 -14.68 12.19 11.12
CA SER A 142 -15.86 13.02 11.27
C SER A 142 -15.65 14.32 10.48
N LYS A 143 -16.68 14.72 9.75
CA LYS A 143 -16.75 16.03 9.12
C LYS A 143 -18.08 16.67 9.47
N CYS A 144 -18.06 17.98 9.70
CA CYS A 144 -19.28 18.74 9.88
C CYS A 144 -20.14 18.63 8.61
N MET A 145 -21.44 18.35 8.73
CA MET A 145 -22.31 18.22 7.56
C MET A 145 -22.80 19.57 7.00
N LYS A 146 -22.58 20.67 7.74
CA LYS A 146 -22.89 22.04 7.29
C LYS A 146 -21.74 22.67 6.51
N CYS A 147 -20.54 22.70 7.09
CA CYS A 147 -19.38 23.37 6.47
C CYS A 147 -18.31 22.41 5.91
N TYR A 148 -18.46 21.09 6.11
CA TYR A 148 -17.50 20.06 5.69
C TYR A 148 -16.07 20.19 6.24
N SER A 149 -15.88 21.02 7.28
CA SER A 149 -14.64 21.06 8.05
C SER A 149 -14.45 19.79 8.88
N HIS A 150 -13.20 19.37 9.08
CA HIS A 150 -12.85 18.23 9.93
C HIS A 150 -12.62 18.59 11.41
N HIS A 151 -12.64 19.88 11.76
CA HIS A 151 -12.24 20.35 13.09
C HIS A 151 -13.34 20.33 14.14
N HIS A 152 -14.61 20.20 13.74
CA HIS A 152 -15.75 20.24 14.66
C HIS A 152 -16.87 19.33 14.18
N SER A 153 -17.76 18.98 15.10
CA SER A 153 -18.98 18.23 14.79
C SER A 153 -20.08 19.14 14.24
N THR A 154 -21.10 18.57 13.59
CA THR A 154 -22.23 19.35 13.06
C THR A 154 -22.95 20.19 14.13
N ASN A 155 -22.93 19.74 15.39
CA ASN A 155 -23.62 20.39 16.50
C ASN A 155 -22.85 21.63 17.02
N GLU A 156 -21.53 21.67 16.83
CA GLU A 156 -20.66 22.77 17.25
C GLU A 156 -20.44 23.78 16.11
N CYS A 157 -21.12 23.60 14.98
CA CYS A 157 -20.93 24.41 13.81
C CYS A 157 -21.63 25.77 13.97
N THR A 158 -20.84 26.84 13.96
CA THR A 158 -21.31 28.23 13.99
C THR A 158 -21.73 28.76 12.62
N SER A 159 -21.47 28.03 11.54
CA SER A 159 -21.89 28.40 10.19
C SER A 159 -23.42 28.43 10.10
N GLN A 160 -23.96 29.58 9.70
CA GLN A 160 -25.39 29.77 9.47
C GLN A 160 -25.87 29.17 8.14
N VAL A 161 -24.95 29.03 7.18
CA VAL A 161 -25.20 28.49 5.84
C VAL A 161 -24.55 27.13 5.66
N GLN A 162 -25.17 26.29 4.84
CA GLN A 162 -24.56 25.04 4.39
C GLN A 162 -23.65 25.35 3.19
N LEU A 163 -22.37 25.01 3.31
CA LEU A 163 -21.40 25.14 2.23
C LEU A 163 -21.57 24.01 1.23
N CYS A 164 -21.10 24.20 0.00
CA CYS A 164 -21.05 23.15 -1.00
C CYS A 164 -19.81 22.25 -0.80
N ILE A 165 -19.97 20.93 -0.73
CA ILE A 165 -18.84 19.99 -0.56
C ILE A 165 -17.79 20.05 -1.69
N ARG A 166 -18.20 20.50 -2.88
CA ARG A 166 -17.38 20.54 -4.10
C ARG A 166 -16.53 21.80 -4.19
N CYS A 167 -17.13 22.97 -3.99
CA CYS A 167 -16.46 24.27 -4.19
C CYS A 167 -16.31 25.11 -2.91
N SER A 168 -16.87 24.67 -1.79
CA SER A 168 -16.79 25.33 -0.49
C SER A 168 -17.44 26.72 -0.40
N LEU A 169 -18.32 27.08 -1.34
CA LEU A 169 -19.09 28.33 -1.35
C LEU A 169 -20.47 28.18 -0.67
N ASP A 170 -21.09 29.31 -0.36
CA ASP A 170 -22.36 29.46 0.38
C ASP A 170 -23.59 29.02 -0.44
N HIS A 171 -23.69 27.73 -0.73
CA HIS A 171 -24.88 27.11 -1.30
C HIS A 171 -24.93 25.61 -0.97
N PRO A 172 -26.13 25.00 -0.89
CA PRO A 172 -26.25 23.57 -0.69
C PRO A 172 -25.61 22.77 -1.84
N TYR A 173 -25.27 21.52 -1.57
CA TYR A 173 -24.73 20.62 -2.59
C TYR A 173 -25.70 20.47 -3.76
N ASN A 174 -25.20 20.74 -4.96
CA ASN A 174 -25.90 20.51 -6.22
C ASN A 174 -24.96 19.70 -7.13
N ASN A 175 -25.47 18.61 -7.72
CA ASN A 175 -24.74 17.79 -8.70
C ASN A 175 -24.20 18.64 -9.87
N ASN A 176 -24.90 19.72 -10.21
CA ASN A 176 -24.57 20.62 -11.32
C ASN A 176 -23.84 21.90 -10.87
N CYS A 177 -23.10 21.86 -9.76
CA CYS A 177 -22.27 22.99 -9.34
C CYS A 177 -21.22 23.34 -10.41
N GLN A 178 -21.31 24.55 -10.98
CA GLN A 178 -20.40 25.07 -12.02
C GLN A 178 -19.14 25.72 -11.47
N ASN A 179 -19.06 25.93 -10.15
CA ASN A 179 -17.91 26.54 -9.50
C ASN A 179 -16.69 25.61 -9.54
N GLU A 180 -15.49 26.19 -9.54
CA GLU A 180 -14.23 25.47 -9.44
C GLU A 180 -14.19 24.59 -8.18
N ILE A 181 -13.63 23.39 -8.32
CA ILE A 181 -13.53 22.43 -7.22
C ILE A 181 -12.48 22.94 -6.24
N LYS A 182 -12.85 23.10 -4.97
CA LYS A 182 -11.94 23.61 -3.95
C LYS A 182 -12.25 23.01 -2.58
N CYS A 183 -11.22 22.49 -1.92
CA CYS A 183 -11.33 21.89 -0.59
C CYS A 183 -11.32 22.96 0.51
N ILE A 184 -12.34 22.98 1.37
CA ILE A 184 -12.40 23.91 2.51
C ILE A 184 -11.26 23.73 3.51
N ASN A 185 -10.69 22.52 3.61
CA ASN A 185 -9.68 22.21 4.62
C ASN A 185 -8.25 22.57 4.18
N CYS A 186 -7.89 22.33 2.90
CA CYS A 186 -6.52 22.54 2.41
C CYS A 186 -6.41 23.56 1.26
N GLY A 187 -7.55 24.03 0.71
CA GLY A 187 -7.61 25.00 -0.37
C GLY A 187 -7.27 24.50 -1.78
N GLN A 188 -6.98 23.21 -1.96
CA GLN A 188 -6.56 22.60 -3.23
C GLN A 188 -7.75 22.10 -4.09
N ASP A 189 -7.47 21.72 -5.34
CA ASP A 189 -8.45 21.35 -6.39
C ASP A 189 -9.07 19.95 -6.21
N HIS A 190 -9.72 19.71 -5.08
CA HIS A 190 -10.51 18.51 -4.82
C HIS A 190 -11.64 18.79 -3.82
N TYR A 191 -12.64 17.92 -3.75
CA TYR A 191 -13.76 18.09 -2.81
C TYR A 191 -13.37 17.79 -1.36
N ALA A 192 -14.12 18.34 -0.41
CA ALA A 192 -13.86 18.16 1.02
C ALA A 192 -14.01 16.68 1.45
N GLY A 193 -12.89 16.07 1.88
CA GLY A 193 -12.82 14.67 2.30
C GLY A 193 -12.19 13.71 1.27
N HIS A 194 -11.69 14.21 0.14
CA HIS A 194 -10.92 13.41 -0.81
C HIS A 194 -9.74 12.69 -0.14
N SER A 195 -9.46 11.44 -0.51
CA SER A 195 -8.41 10.61 0.11
C SER A 195 -6.99 11.17 -0.07
N ALA A 196 -6.77 11.93 -1.14
CA ALA A 196 -5.50 12.61 -1.42
C ALA A 196 -5.34 13.97 -0.71
N CYS A 197 -6.34 14.44 0.05
CA CYS A 197 -6.24 15.70 0.78
C CYS A 197 -5.17 15.62 1.89
N PRO A 198 -4.19 16.54 1.95
CA PRO A 198 -3.13 16.52 2.98
C PRO A 198 -3.67 16.52 4.42
N GLU A 199 -4.69 17.34 4.68
CA GLU A 199 -5.37 17.42 5.99
C GLU A 199 -6.06 16.10 6.36
N VAL A 200 -6.77 15.49 5.41
CA VAL A 200 -7.41 14.18 5.60
C VAL A 200 -6.36 13.10 5.93
N GLN A 201 -5.22 13.11 5.25
CA GLN A 201 -4.13 12.18 5.52
C GLN A 201 -3.51 12.41 6.90
N GLN A 202 -3.31 13.66 7.29
CA GLN A 202 -2.79 14.03 8.61
C GLN A 202 -3.73 13.56 9.72
N ILE A 203 -5.02 13.84 9.61
CA ILE A 203 -6.02 13.40 10.59
C ILE A 203 -6.10 11.87 10.65
N ARG A 204 -6.04 11.17 9.51
CA ARG A 204 -5.97 9.69 9.49
C ARG A 204 -4.75 9.17 10.23
N ARG A 205 -3.58 9.79 10.04
CA ARG A 205 -2.35 9.43 10.74
C ARG A 205 -2.52 9.61 12.25
N GLN A 206 -3.04 10.77 12.68
CA GLN A 206 -3.30 11.05 14.10
C GLN A 206 -4.30 10.07 14.72
N ILE A 207 -5.44 9.80 14.07
CA ILE A 207 -6.41 8.84 14.60
C ILE A 207 -5.80 7.43 14.68
N SER A 208 -5.05 7.02 13.66
CA SER A 208 -4.37 5.71 13.66
C SER A 208 -3.34 5.61 14.79
N GLN A 209 -2.60 6.69 15.05
CA GLN A 209 -1.64 6.77 16.15
C GLN A 209 -2.35 6.72 17.52
N ASN A 210 -3.37 7.55 17.73
CA ASN A 210 -4.17 7.55 18.96
C ASN A 210 -4.82 6.18 19.23
N GLN A 211 -5.28 5.48 18.20
CA GLN A 211 -5.82 4.12 18.33
C GLN A 211 -4.74 3.11 18.74
N ARG A 212 -3.53 3.21 18.17
CA ARG A 212 -2.38 2.38 18.59
C ARG A 212 -2.00 2.66 20.03
N GLU A 213 -1.89 3.93 20.43
CA GLU A 213 -1.55 4.34 21.80
C GLU A 213 -2.60 3.87 22.81
N LYS A 214 -3.89 4.06 22.52
CA LYS A 214 -4.98 3.55 23.37
C LYS A 214 -4.92 2.03 23.52
N ARG A 215 -4.63 1.30 22.44
CA ARG A 215 -4.47 -0.15 22.49
C ARG A 215 -3.27 -0.56 23.35
N THR A 216 -2.13 0.11 23.20
CA THR A 216 -0.94 -0.12 24.02
C THR A 216 -1.24 0.17 25.49
N GLN A 217 -1.91 1.28 25.81
CA GLN A 217 -2.28 1.63 27.18
C GLN A 217 -3.21 0.59 27.81
N LEU A 218 -4.18 0.08 27.07
CA LEU A 218 -5.06 -1.00 27.54
C LEU A 218 -4.29 -2.27 27.87
N LEU A 219 -3.28 -2.63 27.07
CA LEU A 219 -2.42 -3.79 27.35
C LEU A 219 -1.57 -3.57 28.61
N ILE A 220 -0.99 -2.37 28.79
CA ILE A 220 -0.24 -2.01 30.00
C ILE A 220 -1.13 -2.10 31.24
N ASN A 221 -2.34 -1.55 31.17
CA ASN A 221 -3.29 -1.60 32.29
C ASN A 221 -3.68 -3.06 32.64
N LEU A 222 -3.95 -3.89 31.62
CA LEU A 222 -4.25 -5.31 31.82
C LEU A 222 -3.09 -6.08 32.46
N GLU A 223 -1.84 -5.75 32.12
CA GLU A 223 -0.66 -6.35 32.74
C GLU A 223 -0.48 -5.89 34.20
N GLN A 224 -0.69 -4.61 34.48
CA GLN A 224 -0.64 -4.06 35.84
C GLN A 224 -1.70 -4.71 36.75
N ASP A 225 -2.92 -4.88 36.25
CA ASP A 225 -4.00 -5.56 36.99
C ASP A 225 -3.64 -7.02 37.31
N GLN A 226 -3.02 -7.74 36.38
CA GLN A 226 -2.54 -9.11 36.63
C GLN A 226 -1.45 -9.16 37.70
N GLN A 227 -0.51 -8.20 37.71
CA GLN A 227 0.55 -8.12 38.72
C GLN A 227 0.01 -7.81 40.11
N LEU A 228 -1.00 -6.93 40.22
CA LEU A 228 -1.66 -6.64 41.51
C LEU A 228 -2.38 -7.87 42.07
N HIS A 229 -3.04 -8.66 41.22
CA HIS A 229 -3.65 -9.93 41.61
C HIS A 229 -2.62 -10.96 42.07
N TYR A 230 -1.44 -11.02 41.45
CA TYR A 230 -0.38 -11.94 41.86
C TYR A 230 0.21 -11.58 43.22
N ASN A 231 0.39 -10.28 43.50
CA ASN A 231 0.96 -9.82 44.77
C ASN A 231 0.01 -9.98 45.97
N ASN A 232 -1.30 -9.84 45.78
CA ASN A 232 -2.28 -10.01 46.86
C ASN A 232 -2.57 -11.47 47.24
N ASN A 233 -2.29 -12.45 46.36
CA ASN A 233 -2.52 -13.87 46.64
C ASN A 233 -1.30 -14.64 47.18
N ASN A 234 -0.19 -13.96 47.50
CA ASN A 234 0.98 -14.57 48.12
C ASN A 234 0.77 -15.03 49.58
N GLN A 235 -0.44 -14.95 50.14
CA GLN A 235 -0.80 -15.59 51.42
C GLN A 235 -1.56 -16.93 51.27
N SER A 236 -1.77 -17.43 50.05
CA SER A 236 -2.54 -18.67 49.84
C SER A 236 -1.98 -19.60 48.77
N PHE A 237 -0.67 -19.58 48.56
CA PHE A 237 -0.02 -20.72 47.89
C PHE A 237 -0.02 -21.91 48.87
N PRO A 238 -0.58 -23.08 48.50
CA PRO A 238 -0.43 -24.28 49.31
C PRO A 238 1.07 -24.54 49.46
N GLN A 239 1.54 -24.62 50.70
CA GLN A 239 2.92 -25.03 50.96
C GLN A 239 3.11 -26.38 50.26
N LEU A 240 3.97 -26.41 49.24
CA LEU A 240 4.42 -27.67 48.66
C LEU A 240 4.90 -28.53 49.83
N PRO A 241 4.46 -29.79 49.94
CA PRO A 241 4.87 -30.65 51.03
C PRO A 241 6.39 -30.67 51.04
N SER A 242 6.96 -30.02 52.05
CA SER A 242 8.38 -30.03 52.30
C SER A 242 8.73 -31.46 52.62
N THR A 243 9.16 -32.20 51.60
CA THR A 243 9.71 -33.54 51.75
C THR A 243 10.91 -33.39 52.66
N SER A 244 10.72 -33.76 53.91
CA SER A 244 11.77 -33.95 54.89
C SER A 244 12.69 -35.05 54.36
N ILE A 245 13.69 -34.67 53.57
CA ILE A 245 14.85 -35.52 53.33
C ILE A 245 15.58 -35.59 54.67
N GLN A 246 15.29 -36.66 55.41
CA GLN A 246 16.15 -37.15 56.47
C GLN A 246 17.49 -37.51 55.84
N GLN A 247 18.46 -36.59 55.88
CA GLN A 247 19.87 -36.97 55.84
C GLN A 247 20.39 -37.02 57.25
N GLN A 248 20.90 -38.20 57.58
CA GLN A 248 21.57 -38.54 58.81
C GLN A 248 22.75 -37.59 59.09
N GLN A 249 22.70 -37.01 60.28
CA GLN A 249 23.80 -36.87 61.25
C GLN A 249 25.22 -37.08 60.72
N GLN A 250 26.03 -36.02 60.72
CA GLN A 250 27.23 -35.96 61.57
C GLN A 250 27.38 -34.54 62.15
N GLN A 251 27.53 -34.48 63.47
CA GLN A 251 27.80 -33.25 64.25
C GLN A 251 29.21 -32.73 63.95
N PRO A 252 29.49 -31.43 64.19
CA PRO A 252 30.17 -31.16 65.45
C PRO A 252 29.70 -29.88 66.19
N GLN A 253 29.66 -30.06 67.50
CA GLN A 253 30.05 -29.13 68.57
C GLN A 253 29.27 -27.83 68.80
N ARG A 254 28.71 -27.82 70.01
CA ARG A 254 28.14 -26.68 70.73
C ARG A 254 29.17 -25.56 70.90
N TYR A 255 28.75 -24.33 70.65
CA TYR A 255 29.26 -23.17 71.39
C TYR A 255 28.12 -22.24 71.80
N SER A 256 27.88 -22.24 73.11
CA SER A 256 27.77 -21.07 74.00
C SER A 256 27.21 -19.78 73.40
N SER A 257 26.01 -19.43 73.84
CA SER A 257 25.37 -18.14 73.71
C SER A 257 26.11 -17.05 74.49
N GLN A 258 26.63 -16.05 73.79
CA GLN A 258 26.76 -14.69 74.32
C GLN A 258 26.05 -13.70 73.40
N PRO A 259 25.37 -12.68 73.95
CA PRO A 259 24.69 -11.68 73.14
C PRO A 259 25.72 -10.76 72.48
N GLN A 260 25.82 -10.86 71.16
CA GLN A 260 26.64 -9.92 70.38
C GLN A 260 26.01 -8.54 70.39
N THR A 261 26.75 -7.56 70.91
CA THR A 261 26.42 -6.15 70.86
C THR A 261 26.55 -5.62 69.44
N TYR A 262 25.66 -4.69 69.07
CA TYR A 262 25.52 -4.08 67.74
C TYR A 262 26.83 -3.55 67.11
N ALA A 263 27.86 -3.30 67.92
CA ALA A 263 29.19 -2.89 67.46
C ALA A 263 29.98 -3.99 66.71
N SER A 264 29.77 -5.28 66.99
CA SER A 264 30.48 -6.37 66.29
C SER A 264 29.92 -6.65 64.89
N ILE A 265 28.65 -6.28 64.63
CA ILE A 265 28.00 -6.44 63.32
C ILE A 265 28.55 -5.43 62.30
N LEU A 266 28.95 -4.23 62.74
CA LEU A 266 29.51 -3.20 61.88
C LEU A 266 30.95 -3.49 61.44
N GLN A 267 31.76 -4.20 62.24
CA GLN A 267 33.13 -4.54 61.86
C GLN A 267 33.23 -5.76 60.93
N ALA A 268 32.27 -6.70 61.02
CA ALA A 268 32.21 -7.86 60.12
C ALA A 268 31.80 -7.51 58.67
N GLN A 269 31.22 -6.34 58.41
CA GLN A 269 30.88 -5.88 57.06
C GLN A 269 32.07 -5.35 56.26
N THR A 270 33.19 -5.00 56.91
CA THR A 270 34.36 -4.41 56.23
C THR A 270 35.38 -5.42 55.69
N GLN A 271 35.27 -6.72 56.00
CA GLN A 271 36.26 -7.73 55.58
C GLN A 271 35.73 -8.78 54.57
N HIS A 272 34.53 -8.61 54.00
CA HIS A 272 34.01 -9.48 52.94
C HIS A 272 34.04 -8.85 51.53
N GLN A 273 34.93 -7.87 51.30
CA GLN A 273 35.10 -7.20 50.01
C GLN A 273 36.08 -7.90 49.03
N GLN A 274 36.25 -9.22 49.13
CA GLN A 274 37.01 -10.02 48.15
C GLN A 274 36.35 -11.37 47.85
N GLN A 275 35.02 -11.43 47.73
CA GLN A 275 34.38 -12.57 47.06
C GLN A 275 34.13 -12.25 45.58
N PRO A 276 34.51 -13.14 44.65
CA PRO A 276 34.41 -12.89 43.21
C PRO A 276 32.94 -12.80 42.76
N HIS A 277 32.61 -11.62 42.23
CA HIS A 277 31.56 -11.28 41.28
C HIS A 277 30.43 -12.30 41.01
N LYS A 278 29.32 -12.18 41.75
CA LYS A 278 28.01 -12.69 41.31
C LYS A 278 27.35 -11.83 40.20
N ASN A 279 28.00 -10.74 39.77
CA ASN A 279 27.53 -9.86 38.70
C ASN A 279 27.77 -10.41 37.27
N ASP A 280 28.64 -11.40 37.09
CA ASP A 280 28.99 -11.91 35.75
C ASP A 280 27.83 -12.65 35.06
N ARG A 281 26.95 -13.31 35.82
CA ARG A 281 25.82 -14.03 35.21
C ARG A 281 24.81 -13.11 34.51
N ASN A 282 24.59 -11.91 35.05
CA ASN A 282 23.69 -10.94 34.43
C ASN A 282 24.32 -10.33 33.17
N HIS A 283 25.64 -10.11 33.16
CA HIS A 283 26.35 -9.61 31.98
C HIS A 283 26.28 -10.60 30.81
N VAL A 284 26.55 -11.88 31.06
CA VAL A 284 26.48 -12.94 30.04
C VAL A 284 25.06 -13.08 29.47
N TYR A 285 24.02 -12.93 30.30
CA TYR A 285 22.63 -12.98 29.84
C TYR A 285 22.28 -11.79 28.92
N ILE A 286 22.69 -10.57 29.30
CA ILE A 286 22.46 -9.37 28.48
C ILE A 286 23.21 -9.47 27.15
N GLU A 287 24.47 -9.94 27.18
CA GLU A 287 25.29 -10.12 25.98
C GLU A 287 24.68 -11.14 25.01
N ASN A 288 24.12 -12.24 25.52
CA ASN A 288 23.39 -13.22 24.72
C ASN A 288 22.12 -12.64 24.09
N ILE A 289 21.37 -11.80 24.81
CA ILE A 289 20.19 -11.11 24.26
C ILE A 289 20.61 -10.15 23.15
N LEU A 290 21.63 -9.33 23.38
CA LEU A 290 22.12 -8.37 22.39
C LEU A 290 22.65 -9.07 21.14
N THR A 291 23.40 -10.16 21.31
CA THR A 291 23.91 -10.98 20.20
C THR A 291 22.75 -11.59 19.40
N THR A 292 21.75 -12.15 20.08
CA THR A 292 20.56 -12.72 19.42
C THR A 292 19.79 -11.66 18.65
N PHE A 293 19.66 -10.45 19.21
CA PHE A 293 18.99 -9.34 18.54
C PHE A 293 19.80 -8.82 17.34
N SER A 294 21.11 -8.70 17.47
CA SER A 294 22.03 -8.31 16.39
C SER A 294 21.93 -9.28 15.21
N ASN A 295 22.03 -10.59 15.48
CA ASN A 295 21.92 -11.63 14.45
C ASN A 295 20.56 -11.59 13.73
N LYS A 296 19.49 -11.24 14.45
CA LYS A 296 18.14 -11.10 13.87
C LYS A 296 18.01 -9.85 12.98
N ILE A 297 18.69 -8.76 13.31
CA ILE A 297 18.77 -7.57 12.45
C ILE A 297 19.57 -7.90 11.19
N GLU A 298 20.73 -8.52 11.35
CA GLU A 298 21.60 -8.89 10.24
C GLU A 298 20.89 -9.83 9.24
N TYR A 299 20.22 -10.86 9.74
CA TYR A 299 19.39 -11.74 8.92
C TYR A 299 18.28 -10.98 8.16
N ARG A 300 17.63 -10.00 8.79
CA ARG A 300 16.60 -9.18 8.14
C ARG A 300 17.18 -8.25 7.08
N LEU A 301 18.38 -7.71 7.31
CA LEU A 301 19.09 -6.89 6.32
C LEU A 301 19.46 -7.73 5.10
N GLN A 302 19.99 -8.93 5.31
CA GLN A 302 20.30 -9.87 4.22
C GLN A 302 19.05 -10.23 3.40
N GLN A 303 17.93 -10.54 4.07
CA GLN A 303 16.66 -10.81 3.40
C GLN A 303 16.10 -9.60 2.62
N PHE A 304 16.39 -8.38 3.07
CA PHE A 304 16.01 -7.16 2.36
C PHE A 304 16.90 -6.93 1.14
N GLU A 305 18.21 -7.13 1.28
CA GLU A 305 19.18 -7.07 0.18
C GLU A 305 18.83 -8.06 -0.95
N GLU A 306 18.54 -9.32 -0.61
CA GLU A 306 18.09 -10.32 -1.59
C GLU A 306 16.83 -9.89 -2.35
N ARG A 307 15.87 -9.22 -1.68
CA ARG A 307 14.66 -8.71 -2.35
C ARG A 307 14.97 -7.53 -3.28
N LEU A 308 15.86 -6.64 -2.88
CA LEU A 308 16.28 -5.52 -3.72
C LEU A 308 17.02 -6.01 -4.96
N ILE A 309 17.94 -6.96 -4.81
CA ILE A 309 18.66 -7.59 -5.93
C ILE A 309 17.66 -8.22 -6.91
N ASN A 310 16.70 -9.00 -6.41
CA ASN A 310 15.67 -9.60 -7.26
C ASN A 310 14.80 -8.56 -7.98
N GLN A 311 14.46 -7.44 -7.33
CA GLN A 311 13.71 -6.36 -7.97
C GLN A 311 14.53 -5.65 -9.05
N VAL A 312 15.82 -5.42 -8.82
CA VAL A 312 16.72 -4.83 -9.83
C VAL A 312 16.83 -5.74 -11.05
N ILE A 313 17.01 -7.04 -10.86
CA ILE A 313 17.05 -8.03 -11.96
C ILE A 313 15.75 -8.01 -12.79
N GLU A 314 14.58 -7.92 -12.15
CA GLU A 314 13.31 -7.82 -12.87
C GLU A 314 13.19 -6.51 -13.67
N VAL A 315 13.67 -5.39 -13.13
CA VAL A 315 13.71 -4.12 -13.86
C VAL A 315 14.67 -4.19 -15.05
N GLU A 316 15.84 -4.81 -14.89
CA GLU A 316 16.80 -5.03 -16.00
C GLU A 316 16.18 -5.84 -17.14
N LYS A 317 15.46 -6.92 -16.82
CA LYS A 317 14.73 -7.72 -17.83
C LYS A 317 13.70 -6.88 -18.61
N ILE A 318 12.97 -5.99 -17.91
CA ILE A 318 11.99 -5.11 -18.55
C ILE A 318 12.71 -4.13 -19.49
N VAL A 319 13.83 -3.56 -19.05
CA VAL A 319 14.65 -2.64 -19.87
C VAL A 319 15.19 -3.35 -21.12
N ASP A 320 15.65 -4.58 -21.00
CA ASP A 320 16.16 -5.34 -22.14
C ASP A 320 15.06 -5.73 -23.13
N ASN A 321 13.86 -6.06 -22.65
CA ASN A 321 12.68 -6.28 -23.51
C ASN A 321 12.29 -4.99 -24.26
N LEU A 322 12.29 -3.83 -23.58
CA LEU A 322 12.03 -2.53 -24.22
C LEU A 322 13.10 -2.19 -25.29
N LYS A 323 14.36 -2.53 -25.06
CA LYS A 323 15.42 -2.37 -26.07
C LYS A 323 15.18 -3.28 -27.28
N SER A 324 14.80 -4.54 -27.06
CA SER A 324 14.50 -5.49 -28.15
C SER A 324 13.34 -4.99 -29.03
N THR A 325 12.23 -4.60 -28.41
CA THR A 325 11.04 -4.08 -29.13
C THR A 325 11.35 -2.77 -29.86
N THR A 326 12.18 -1.90 -29.29
CA THR A 326 12.64 -0.69 -29.98
C THR A 326 13.46 -1.03 -31.23
N CYS A 327 14.36 -2.01 -31.13
CA CYS A 327 15.15 -2.50 -32.26
C CYS A 327 14.26 -3.10 -33.37
N GLU A 328 13.26 -3.90 -33.01
CA GLU A 328 12.30 -4.45 -33.97
C GLU A 328 11.51 -3.36 -34.69
N LEU A 329 11.06 -2.33 -33.98
CA LEU A 329 10.38 -1.18 -34.58
C LEU A 329 11.30 -0.40 -35.51
N GLU A 330 12.56 -0.19 -35.14
CA GLU A 330 13.55 0.43 -36.02
C GLU A 330 13.71 -0.38 -37.32
N THR A 331 13.84 -1.70 -37.23
CA THR A 331 13.91 -2.58 -38.40
C THR A 331 12.67 -2.43 -39.30
N VAL A 332 11.45 -2.46 -38.75
CA VAL A 332 10.21 -2.26 -39.53
C VAL A 332 10.20 -0.89 -40.23
N ILE A 333 10.62 0.16 -39.54
CA ILE A 333 10.69 1.51 -40.11
C ILE A 333 11.69 1.57 -41.26
N PHE A 334 12.90 1.05 -41.06
CA PHE A 334 13.99 1.15 -42.04
C PHE A 334 13.85 0.19 -43.22
N GLU A 335 13.35 -1.02 -43.00
CA GLU A 335 13.27 -2.05 -44.05
C GLU A 335 11.94 -2.07 -44.79
N THR A 336 10.84 -1.64 -44.16
CA THR A 336 9.51 -1.72 -44.77
C THR A 336 8.94 -0.35 -45.11
N ILE A 337 8.87 0.54 -44.13
CA ILE A 337 8.15 1.82 -44.27
C ILE A 337 8.93 2.78 -45.18
N LEU A 338 10.22 2.97 -44.92
CA LEU A 338 11.05 3.90 -45.70
C LEU A 338 11.17 3.53 -47.19
N PRO A 339 11.42 2.26 -47.57
CA PRO A 339 11.42 1.86 -48.98
C PRO A 339 10.06 2.05 -49.66
N SER A 340 8.95 1.78 -48.95
CA SER A 340 7.60 1.99 -49.47
C SER A 340 7.33 3.48 -49.76
N ILE A 341 7.72 4.37 -48.84
CA ILE A 341 7.61 5.82 -49.05
C ILE A 341 8.43 6.25 -50.26
N LYS A 342 9.66 5.73 -50.40
CA LYS A 342 10.55 6.04 -51.54
C LYS A 342 9.94 5.58 -52.86
N ALA A 343 9.38 4.37 -52.93
CA ALA A 343 8.72 3.84 -54.11
C ALA A 343 7.50 4.71 -54.52
N ILE A 344 6.67 5.13 -53.55
CA ILE A 344 5.54 6.03 -53.80
C ILE A 344 6.02 7.38 -54.35
N GLN A 345 7.10 7.93 -53.78
CA GLN A 345 7.69 9.18 -54.27
C GLN A 345 8.17 9.04 -55.72
N GLU A 346 8.84 7.93 -56.07
CA GLU A 346 9.31 7.67 -57.43
C GLU A 346 8.14 7.50 -58.43
N CYS A 347 7.04 6.85 -58.05
CA CYS A 347 5.85 6.73 -58.88
C CYS A 347 5.13 8.07 -59.09
N SER A 348 5.12 8.96 -58.09
CA SER A 348 4.42 10.26 -58.16
C SER A 348 5.04 11.24 -59.17
N PHE A 349 6.30 11.03 -59.56
CA PHE A 349 7.01 11.89 -60.52
C PHE A 349 6.68 11.60 -61.99
N VAL A 350 6.10 10.43 -62.31
CA VAL A 350 5.97 9.98 -63.71
C VAL A 350 4.67 10.45 -64.36
N ASN A 351 3.68 11.00 -63.62
CA ASN A 351 2.35 11.20 -64.21
C ASN A 351 1.54 12.46 -63.82
N THR A 352 2.16 13.58 -63.45
CA THR A 352 1.39 14.81 -63.14
C THR A 352 1.70 15.98 -64.08
N ARG A 353 0.84 16.12 -65.11
CA ARG A 353 0.49 17.44 -65.67
C ARG A 353 -0.58 18.18 -64.84
N SER A 354 -1.03 17.62 -63.70
CA SER A 354 -1.94 18.29 -62.75
C SER A 354 -1.15 18.90 -61.58
N THR A 355 -1.11 20.22 -61.52
CA THR A 355 -0.34 21.04 -60.55
C THR A 355 -0.78 20.85 -59.08
N SER A 356 -2.05 20.50 -58.83
CA SER A 356 -2.62 20.38 -57.48
C SER A 356 -2.00 19.23 -56.65
N THR A 357 -1.77 18.06 -57.26
CA THR A 357 -1.20 16.89 -56.56
C THR A 357 0.24 17.09 -56.07
N ARG A 358 0.99 17.98 -56.72
CA ARG A 358 2.40 18.24 -56.36
C ARG A 358 2.52 19.10 -55.10
N GLU A 359 1.61 20.06 -54.90
CA GLU A 359 1.61 20.92 -53.72
C GLU A 359 1.23 20.15 -52.46
N ASP A 360 0.24 19.25 -52.55
CA ASP A 360 -0.18 18.40 -51.42
C ASP A 360 0.91 17.41 -51.00
N LEU A 361 1.62 16.80 -51.96
CA LEU A 361 2.77 15.93 -51.68
C LEU A 361 3.94 16.70 -51.06
N THR A 362 4.18 17.94 -51.51
CA THR A 362 5.23 18.79 -50.95
C THR A 362 4.89 19.21 -49.51
N ARG A 363 3.61 19.53 -49.24
CA ARG A 363 3.11 19.84 -47.90
C ARG A 363 3.28 18.64 -46.96
N TYR A 364 2.86 17.45 -47.39
CA TYR A 364 2.99 16.23 -46.61
C TYR A 364 4.46 15.88 -46.32
N LYS A 365 5.35 16.02 -47.31
CA LYS A 365 6.80 15.80 -47.14
C LYS A 365 7.39 16.74 -46.08
N ASN A 366 7.02 18.01 -46.10
CA ASN A 366 7.50 18.99 -45.11
C ASN A 366 6.96 18.69 -43.70
N GLU A 367 5.73 18.22 -43.59
CA GLU A 367 5.11 17.84 -42.33
C GLU A 367 5.80 16.63 -41.69
N VAL A 368 6.07 15.59 -42.47
CA VAL A 368 6.83 14.42 -42.01
C VAL A 368 8.26 14.81 -41.60
N THR A 369 8.92 15.66 -42.38
CA THR A 369 10.28 16.12 -42.07
C THR A 369 10.31 16.90 -40.75
N ASN A 370 9.36 17.80 -40.53
CA ASN A 370 9.23 18.57 -39.28
C ASN A 370 8.98 17.68 -38.06
N LEU A 371 8.18 16.61 -38.20
CA LEU A 371 7.95 15.63 -37.13
C LEU A 371 9.23 14.88 -36.76
N LEU A 372 10.02 14.48 -37.75
CA LEU A 372 11.31 13.81 -37.53
C LEU A 372 12.33 14.74 -36.85
N THR A 373 12.42 16.01 -37.28
CA THR A 373 13.34 16.99 -36.67
C THR A 373 12.96 17.33 -35.23
N ARG A 374 11.66 17.45 -34.91
CA ARG A 374 11.18 17.69 -33.54
C ARG A 374 11.54 16.53 -32.60
N LYS A 375 11.47 15.28 -33.09
CA LYS A 375 11.80 14.10 -32.28
C LYS A 375 13.29 14.00 -31.98
N ASN A 376 14.17 14.31 -32.94
CA ASN A 376 15.63 14.36 -32.70
C ASN A 376 16.04 15.46 -31.71
N ASN A 377 15.37 16.60 -31.71
CA ASN A 377 15.66 17.67 -30.75
C ASN A 377 15.17 17.36 -29.32
N ASN A 378 14.09 16.58 -29.17
CA ASN A 378 13.61 16.17 -27.85
C ASN A 378 14.50 15.10 -27.19
N ASN A 379 15.16 14.24 -27.96
CA ASN A 379 16.10 13.25 -27.41
C ASN A 379 17.42 13.85 -26.91
N ASN A 380 17.81 15.04 -27.39
CA ASN A 380 19.04 15.71 -26.95
C ASN A 380 18.89 16.53 -25.65
N ASN A 381 17.67 16.69 -25.13
CA ASN A 381 17.39 17.47 -23.91
C ASN A 381 17.23 16.65 -22.62
N THR A 382 17.41 15.33 -22.67
CA THR A 382 17.45 14.45 -21.49
C THR A 382 18.87 13.99 -21.15
N LYS A 383 19.82 14.94 -21.06
CA LYS A 383 21.06 14.73 -20.29
C LYS A 383 20.83 15.22 -18.85
N PRO A 384 21.09 14.41 -17.81
CA PRO A 384 20.93 14.85 -16.43
C PRO A 384 21.95 15.94 -16.11
N ASN A 385 21.44 17.06 -15.62
CA ASN A 385 22.23 18.19 -15.13
C ASN A 385 23.09 17.71 -13.95
N LYS A 386 24.38 17.47 -14.18
CA LYS A 386 25.36 17.35 -13.10
C LYS A 386 25.52 18.73 -12.47
N SER A 387 25.01 18.88 -11.26
CA SER A 387 25.28 20.00 -10.37
C SER A 387 26.78 20.03 -10.04
N ASN A 388 27.52 20.91 -10.70
CA ASN A 388 28.85 21.33 -10.26
C ASN A 388 28.70 22.54 -9.33
N THR A 389 28.80 22.27 -8.03
CA THR A 389 29.28 23.23 -7.04
C THR A 389 30.80 23.33 -7.15
N SER A 390 31.32 24.50 -7.57
CA SER A 390 32.43 25.18 -6.87
C SER A 390 32.84 26.49 -7.58
N ASP A 391 33.17 27.46 -6.72
CA ASP A 391 34.13 28.55 -6.89
C ASP A 391 33.87 29.69 -7.89
N ASN A 392 33.44 30.82 -7.32
CA ASN A 392 33.89 32.15 -7.75
C ASN A 392 34.00 33.12 -6.56
N ARG A 393 35.21 33.21 -6.00
CA ARG A 393 35.83 34.43 -5.44
C ARG A 393 36.60 35.04 -6.63
N THR A 394 36.63 36.34 -6.97
CA THR A 394 36.85 37.54 -6.17
C THR A 394 36.78 38.77 -7.12
N LYS A 395 36.07 39.84 -6.77
CA LYS A 395 36.32 41.28 -7.10
C LYS A 395 35.37 42.06 -6.18
N GLY A 396 35.71 43.06 -5.38
CA GLY A 396 36.92 43.82 -5.07
C GLY A 396 36.43 45.15 -4.45
N VAL A 397 36.76 45.44 -3.19
CA VAL A 397 36.59 46.77 -2.56
C VAL A 397 37.73 46.95 -1.54
N PRO A 398 38.36 48.14 -1.42
CA PRO A 398 39.67 48.30 -0.79
C PRO A 398 39.59 48.79 0.67
N LYS A 399 40.62 48.48 1.47
CA LYS A 399 41.16 49.38 2.51
C LYS A 399 42.45 48.85 3.16
N THR A 400 43.52 49.63 2.94
CA THR A 400 44.55 50.11 3.89
C THR A 400 45.29 49.19 4.88
N ILE A 401 46.62 49.18 4.68
CA ILE A 401 47.72 49.45 5.63
C ILE A 401 47.92 48.48 6.82
N ALA A 402 49.04 47.73 6.80
CA ALA A 402 50.16 47.85 7.76
C ALA A 402 51.07 46.59 7.74
N THR A 403 52.31 46.78 7.26
CA THR A 403 53.59 46.33 7.86
C THR A 403 53.66 45.05 8.71
N LYS A 404 54.54 44.12 8.28
CA LYS A 404 55.88 43.80 8.86
C LYS A 404 56.16 42.29 8.96
N GLN A 405 57.31 41.93 8.36
CA GLN A 405 58.35 41.01 8.86
C GLN A 405 58.07 39.49 8.89
N THR A 406 58.57 38.84 7.84
CA THR A 406 59.40 37.61 7.89
C THR A 406 60.56 37.78 8.89
N PRO A 407 61.14 36.72 9.51
CA PRO A 407 61.78 35.62 8.78
C PRO A 407 61.65 34.21 9.38
N SER A 408 61.84 33.23 8.47
CA SER A 408 62.79 32.10 8.50
C SER A 408 62.95 31.32 9.81
N THR A 409 63.08 29.99 9.84
CA THR A 409 64.06 29.12 9.15
C THR A 409 63.75 27.70 9.65
N LEU A 410 63.64 26.71 8.76
CA LEU A 410 64.58 25.59 8.56
C LEU A 410 64.24 24.30 9.33
N PHE A 411 64.17 23.20 8.54
CA PHE A 411 64.79 21.87 8.72
C PHE A 411 64.54 21.14 10.05
N ASN A 412 64.21 19.85 10.10
CA ASN A 412 64.73 18.75 9.31
C ASN A 412 63.81 17.53 9.47
N ASP A 413 63.71 16.75 8.41
CA ASP A 413 63.31 15.34 8.45
C ASP A 413 64.45 14.47 8.96
N SER A 414 64.04 13.28 9.44
CA SER A 414 64.70 11.97 9.28
C SER A 414 65.24 11.34 10.56
N GLU A 415 64.48 10.36 11.07
CA GLU A 415 64.87 8.94 11.06
C GLU A 415 63.63 8.05 11.06
#